data_AF-A0A183GR99-F1
#
_entry.id   AF-A0A183GR99-F1
#
_cell.length_a   1.000
_cell.length_b   1.000
_cell.length_c   1.000
_cell.angle_alpha   90.00
_cell.angle_beta   90.00
_cell.angle_gamma   90.00
#
_symmetry.space_group_name_H-M   'P 1'
#
loop_
_entity.id
_entity.type
_entity.pdbx_description
1 polymer ?
#
loop_
_entity_poly.entity_id
_entity_poly.type
_entity_poly.pdbx_seq_one_letter_code
_entity_poly.pdbx_strand_id
1 'polypeptide(L)'
;MSTSNALITLQEGAIVLLPCGPHRILKLSDGNLCAVPVQLTEHQQLFIGGLDAPTLLQYRSENADVVAGELRDITDAVAHLEEVDHEVVVDDGIVVDGEAVVREEGGEQEPGPSGLYMEQADETLGTGGRRFIGIPEKSKFGRHPVLIYKIPGQVNCYAFTHHRTYRCSKTYRCLCCMKEGAYTGVKVVGDNEFTEDPCALNHVCLPFRWLKEKSRRTFYEKCQEWKGDGKYAKLTPSTEHTRFLLEVDRRQNLPAEEREAILADHHEYARLRTTITRNMGCGRDRTVSMEHVPESLALNPDGTRFLHYRSSDFHIYYSENIIRASLYTSLHVVQFV
;
A
#
# COMPACT_ATOMS: atom_id res chain seq x y z
N MET A 1 -35.96 23.35 -29.62
CA MET A 1 -34.95 24.41 -29.45
C MET A 1 -33.61 23.80 -29.76
N SER A 2 -32.94 24.28 -30.81
CA SER A 2 -31.67 23.74 -31.29
C SER A 2 -30.56 24.14 -30.32
N THR A 3 -30.01 23.19 -29.56
CA THR A 3 -28.81 23.43 -28.75
C THR A 3 -27.60 23.34 -29.67
N SER A 4 -27.19 24.49 -30.21
CA SER A 4 -25.89 24.62 -30.86
C SER A 4 -24.81 24.18 -29.87
N ASN A 5 -24.03 23.16 -30.22
CA ASN A 5 -22.83 22.77 -29.49
C ASN A 5 -21.83 23.92 -29.57
N ALA A 6 -21.91 24.86 -28.62
CA ALA A 6 -20.90 25.89 -28.45
C ALA A 6 -19.62 25.18 -28.00
N LEU A 7 -18.60 25.20 -28.85
CA LEU A 7 -17.27 24.71 -28.52
C LEU A 7 -16.69 25.68 -27.47
N ILE A 8 -16.83 25.35 -26.19
CA ILE A 8 -16.26 26.16 -25.10
C ILE A 8 -14.77 25.85 -25.06
N THR A 9 -13.96 26.78 -25.56
CA THR A 9 -12.50 26.69 -25.42
C THR A 9 -12.15 27.16 -24.01
N LEU A 10 -11.74 26.23 -23.13
CA LEU A 10 -11.28 26.58 -21.79
C LEU A 10 -9.87 27.19 -21.91
N GLN A 11 -9.73 28.42 -21.45
CA GLN A 11 -8.46 29.15 -21.40
C GLN A 11 -8.07 29.42 -19.95
N GLU A 12 -6.78 29.51 -19.68
CA GLU A 12 -6.26 29.96 -18.38
C GLU A 12 -6.87 31.32 -18.01
N GLY A 13 -7.29 31.44 -16.75
CA GLY A 13 -7.99 32.62 -16.24
C GLY A 13 -9.50 32.65 -16.54
N ALA A 14 -10.02 31.77 -17.39
CA ALA A 14 -11.46 31.69 -17.64
C ALA A 14 -12.22 31.34 -16.36
N ILE A 15 -13.39 31.96 -16.18
CA ILE A 15 -14.29 31.63 -15.09
C ILE A 15 -15.38 30.71 -15.63
N VAL A 16 -15.47 29.51 -15.07
CA VAL A 16 -16.51 28.53 -15.36
C VAL A 16 -17.50 28.49 -14.20
N LEU A 17 -18.80 28.49 -14.53
CA LEU A 17 -19.86 28.29 -13.55
C LEU A 17 -20.09 26.78 -13.38
N LEU A 18 -19.58 26.23 -12.29
CA LEU A 18 -19.86 24.86 -11.88
C LEU A 18 -21.04 24.84 -10.91
N PRO A 19 -21.68 23.68 -10.66
CA PRO A 19 -22.77 23.57 -9.67
C PRO A 19 -22.37 24.02 -8.25
N CYS A 20 -21.07 23.99 -7.91
CA CYS A 20 -20.50 24.50 -6.66
C CYS A 20 -20.24 26.01 -6.65
N GLY A 21 -20.47 26.72 -7.75
CA GLY A 21 -20.20 28.16 -7.88
C GLY A 21 -19.13 28.48 -8.92
N PRO A 22 -18.70 29.76 -9.01
CA PRO A 22 -17.72 30.19 -10.00
C PRO A 22 -16.34 29.65 -9.65
N HIS A 23 -15.69 29.02 -10.64
CA HIS A 23 -14.33 28.52 -10.55
C HIS A 23 -13.46 29.16 -11.62
N ARG A 24 -12.23 29.50 -11.27
CA ARG A 24 -11.20 29.99 -12.19
C ARG A 24 -10.37 28.81 -12.69
N ILE A 25 -10.14 28.77 -14.00
CA ILE A 25 -9.22 27.82 -14.62
C ILE A 25 -7.80 28.32 -14.42
N LEU A 26 -6.95 27.50 -13.79
CA LEU A 26 -5.52 27.72 -13.65
C LEU A 26 -4.76 26.71 -14.52
N LYS A 27 -3.60 27.13 -15.02
CA LYS A 27 -2.65 26.25 -15.68
C LYS A 27 -1.60 25.78 -14.68
N LEU A 28 -1.40 24.47 -14.63
CA LEU A 28 -0.41 23.80 -13.78
C LEU A 28 0.99 23.84 -14.43
N SER A 29 2.02 23.52 -13.65
CA SER A 29 3.42 23.56 -14.12
C SER A 29 3.72 22.53 -15.23
N ASP A 30 2.95 21.45 -15.28
CA ASP A 30 2.98 20.44 -16.34
C ASP A 30 2.13 20.78 -17.58
N GLY A 31 1.45 21.94 -17.56
CA GLY A 31 0.60 22.42 -18.65
C GLY A 31 -0.85 21.94 -18.60
N ASN A 32 -1.23 21.10 -17.63
CA ASN A 32 -2.62 20.70 -17.43
C ASN A 32 -3.47 21.85 -16.86
N LEU A 33 -4.79 21.76 -16.99
CA LEU A 33 -5.73 22.75 -16.47
C LEU A 33 -6.44 22.24 -15.21
N CYS A 34 -6.58 23.10 -14.22
CA CYS A 34 -7.27 22.83 -12.95
C CYS A 34 -8.32 23.91 -12.69
N ALA A 35 -9.51 23.52 -12.23
CA ALA A 35 -10.52 24.48 -11.77
C ALA A 35 -10.42 24.68 -10.25
N VAL A 36 -10.21 25.94 -9.83
CA VAL A 36 -10.16 26.33 -8.43
C VAL A 36 -11.24 27.37 -8.08
N PRO A 37 -11.73 27.44 -6.84
CA PRO A 37 -12.70 28.45 -6.43
C PRO A 37 -12.16 29.88 -6.64
N VAL A 38 -13.02 30.79 -7.10
CA VAL A 38 -12.62 32.20 -7.31
C VAL A 38 -12.24 32.91 -6.00
N GLN A 39 -12.61 32.35 -4.84
CA GLN A 39 -12.33 32.88 -3.51
C GLN A 39 -10.89 32.65 -3.03
N LEU A 40 -10.06 31.88 -3.75
CA LEU A 40 -8.67 31.66 -3.35
C LEU A 40 -7.83 32.94 -3.48
N THR A 41 -6.91 33.16 -2.54
CA THR A 41 -5.97 34.28 -2.61
C THR A 41 -4.98 34.11 -3.75
N GLU A 42 -4.37 35.21 -4.22
CA GLU A 42 -3.38 35.16 -5.30
C GLU A 42 -2.18 34.27 -4.94
N HIS A 43 -1.73 34.30 -3.69
CA HIS A 43 -0.67 33.42 -3.20
C HIS A 43 -1.04 31.94 -3.29
N GLN A 44 -2.27 31.56 -2.95
CA GLN A 44 -2.76 30.19 -3.08
C GLN A 44 -2.88 29.75 -4.54
N GLN A 45 -3.33 30.66 -5.42
CA GLN A 45 -3.41 30.39 -6.86
C GLN A 45 -2.01 30.16 -7.45
N LEU A 46 -1.02 30.97 -7.08
CA LEU A 46 0.38 30.81 -7.49
C LEU A 46 0.98 29.49 -6.99
N PHE A 47 0.73 29.15 -5.73
CA PHE A 47 1.16 27.88 -5.16
C PHE A 47 0.60 26.69 -5.94
N ILE A 48 -0.72 26.68 -6.19
CA ILE A 48 -1.38 25.59 -6.93
C ILE A 48 -0.88 25.54 -8.38
N GLY A 49 -0.68 26.68 -9.04
CA GLY A 49 -0.13 26.75 -10.40
C GLY A 49 1.30 26.22 -10.52
N GLY A 50 2.07 26.24 -9.43
CA GLY A 50 3.41 25.65 -9.37
C GLY A 50 3.43 24.12 -9.29
N LEU A 51 2.32 23.48 -8.92
CA LEU A 51 2.22 22.03 -8.78
C LEU A 51 1.95 21.35 -10.14
N ASP A 52 2.41 20.12 -10.29
CA ASP A 52 2.00 19.26 -11.40
C ASP A 52 0.75 18.43 -11.02
N ALA A 53 0.06 17.87 -12.01
CA ALA A 53 -1.16 17.09 -11.77
C ALA A 53 -0.94 15.85 -10.89
N PRO A 54 0.16 15.07 -11.03
CA PRO A 54 0.46 13.97 -10.11
C PRO A 54 0.61 14.41 -8.64
N THR A 55 1.30 15.53 -8.38
CA THR A 55 1.47 16.05 -7.01
C THR A 55 0.13 16.45 -6.41
N LEU A 56 -0.73 17.14 -7.18
CA LEU A 56 -2.08 17.50 -6.73
C LEU A 56 -2.95 16.26 -6.44
N LEU A 57 -2.83 15.21 -7.25
CA LEU A 57 -3.51 13.93 -7.03
C LEU A 57 -3.03 13.22 -5.77
N GLN A 58 -1.71 13.25 -5.52
CA GLN A 58 -1.12 12.67 -4.33
C GLN A 58 -1.59 13.42 -3.07
N TYR A 59 -1.59 14.75 -3.10
CA TYR A 59 -2.09 15.59 -2.01
C TYR A 59 -3.57 15.31 -1.68
N ARG A 60 -4.38 15.06 -2.71
CA ARG A 60 -5.78 14.64 -2.53
C ARG A 60 -5.88 13.26 -1.88
N SER A 61 -5.02 12.32 -2.26
CA SER A 61 -5.05 10.96 -1.72
C SER A 61 -4.61 10.88 -0.26
N GLU A 62 -3.65 11.71 0.14
CA GLU A 62 -3.11 11.76 1.51
C GLU A 62 -4.08 12.46 2.49
N ASN A 63 -4.86 13.44 2.00
CA ASN A 63 -5.80 14.19 2.85
C ASN A 63 -7.25 13.66 2.80
N ALA A 64 -7.55 12.69 1.92
CA ALA A 64 -8.89 12.07 1.86
C ALA A 64 -9.25 11.30 3.15
N ASP A 65 -8.26 10.83 3.90
CA ASP A 65 -8.45 10.08 5.15
C ASP A 65 -8.66 10.99 6.39
N VAL A 66 -8.34 12.29 6.33
CA VAL A 66 -8.49 13.24 7.45
C VAL A 66 -9.89 13.86 7.51
N VAL A 67 -10.57 13.99 6.37
CA VAL A 67 -11.86 14.72 6.28
C VAL A 67 -13.06 13.93 6.80
N ALA A 68 -12.89 12.65 7.14
CA ALA A 68 -13.97 11.84 7.72
C ALA A 68 -14.09 11.95 9.25
N GLY A 69 -13.11 12.55 9.96
CA GLY A 69 -13.02 12.50 11.43
C GLY A 69 -13.02 13.84 12.17
N GLU A 70 -12.45 14.91 11.61
CA GLU A 70 -12.06 16.09 12.43
C GLU A 70 -12.62 17.41 11.90
N LEU A 71 -13.95 17.52 11.80
CA LEU A 71 -14.63 18.75 11.35
C LEU A 71 -15.23 19.59 12.50
N ARG A 72 -14.64 19.50 13.71
CA ARG A 72 -15.04 20.35 14.85
C ARG A 72 -13.92 21.14 15.53
N ASP A 73 -12.65 20.78 15.37
CA ASP A 73 -11.58 21.36 16.22
C ASP A 73 -10.61 22.31 15.49
N ILE A 74 -10.74 22.52 14.17
CA ILE A 74 -9.79 23.34 13.39
C ILE A 74 -10.12 24.85 13.42
N THR A 75 -11.37 25.24 13.71
CA THR A 75 -11.75 26.66 13.75
C THR A 75 -11.11 27.45 14.90
N ASP A 76 -10.62 26.78 15.95
CA ASP A 76 -10.01 27.44 17.12
C ASP A 76 -8.48 27.49 17.05
N ALA A 77 -7.82 26.69 16.20
CA ALA A 77 -6.36 26.60 16.14
C ALA A 77 -5.69 27.62 15.19
N VAL A 78 -6.44 28.21 14.26
CA VAL A 78 -5.90 29.14 13.24
C VAL A 78 -5.71 30.58 13.78
N ALA A 79 -6.17 30.87 15.00
CA ALA A 79 -6.04 32.21 15.59
C ALA A 79 -4.69 32.50 16.28
N HIS A 80 -3.75 31.54 16.36
CA HIS A 80 -2.62 31.66 17.32
C HIS A 80 -1.20 31.33 16.82
N LEU A 81 -0.93 31.26 15.52
CA LEU A 81 0.45 31.06 15.04
C LEU A 81 0.79 31.98 13.86
N GLU A 82 0.81 33.29 14.13
CA GLU A 82 1.73 34.19 13.43
C GLU A 82 3.08 34.16 14.17
N GLU A 83 4.17 34.23 13.39
CA GLU A 83 5.59 34.31 13.79
C GLU A 83 6.30 32.97 14.05
N VAL A 84 7.13 32.51 13.09
CA VAL A 84 8.61 32.55 13.13
C VAL A 84 9.17 31.92 11.84
N ASP A 85 10.06 32.67 11.16
CA ASP A 85 10.87 32.28 10.00
C ASP A 85 11.98 31.28 10.36
N HIS A 86 12.24 30.25 9.54
CA HIS A 86 13.58 30.00 8.94
C HIS A 86 13.66 28.81 7.95
N GLU A 87 14.65 28.97 7.07
CA GLU A 87 15.05 28.31 5.82
C GLU A 87 15.59 26.84 5.83
N VAL A 88 15.30 26.14 4.71
CA VAL A 88 16.14 25.21 3.88
C VAL A 88 16.51 23.83 4.52
N VAL A 89 16.30 22.65 3.89
CA VAL A 89 17.06 21.99 2.79
C VAL A 89 16.22 20.84 2.19
N VAL A 90 16.42 20.60 0.88
CA VAL A 90 15.81 19.59 -0.01
C VAL A 90 16.55 18.23 0.08
N ASP A 91 15.86 17.09 0.24
CA ASP A 91 16.32 15.77 -0.29
C ASP A 91 15.21 14.68 -0.28
N ASP A 92 15.41 13.69 -1.16
CA ASP A 92 14.48 12.73 -1.78
C ASP A 92 13.55 11.87 -0.88
N GLY A 93 12.28 11.81 -1.30
CA GLY A 93 11.19 11.10 -0.63
C GLY A 93 11.19 9.58 -0.79
N ILE A 94 11.24 8.89 0.36
CA ILE A 94 10.82 7.49 0.52
C ILE A 94 9.57 7.48 1.40
N VAL A 95 8.48 6.93 0.88
CA VAL A 95 7.21 6.73 1.61
C VAL A 95 7.41 5.64 2.67
N VAL A 96 7.36 6.04 3.94
CA VAL A 96 7.36 5.16 5.11
C VAL A 96 5.93 5.05 5.62
N ASP A 97 5.31 3.87 5.45
CA ASP A 97 4.09 3.54 6.20
C ASP A 97 4.47 3.34 7.67
N GLY A 98 4.02 4.26 8.53
CA GLY A 98 4.18 4.19 9.98
C GLY A 98 3.30 3.10 10.60
N GLU A 99 3.92 2.12 11.24
CA GLU A 99 3.29 1.38 12.34
C GLU A 99 4.09 1.71 13.61
N ALA A 100 3.41 2.32 14.58
CA ALA A 100 3.96 2.63 15.89
C ALA A 100 4.47 1.35 16.58
N VAL A 101 5.76 1.31 16.87
CA VAL A 101 6.38 0.28 17.70
C VAL A 101 6.09 0.62 19.15
N VAL A 102 5.12 -0.07 19.75
CA VAL A 102 4.99 -0.09 21.21
C VAL A 102 6.18 -0.86 21.77
N ARG A 103 7.06 -0.15 22.51
CA ARG A 103 8.08 -0.76 23.37
C ARG A 103 7.35 -1.39 24.56
N GLU A 104 7.42 -2.70 24.69
CA GLU A 104 7.21 -3.36 25.98
C GLU A 104 8.58 -3.82 26.50
N GLU A 105 9.01 -3.22 27.60
CA GLU A 105 10.17 -3.65 28.40
C GLU A 105 9.65 -4.37 29.66
N GLY A 106 10.29 -5.51 29.98
CA GLY A 106 10.14 -6.26 31.23
C GLY A 106 8.90 -7.18 31.25
N GLY A 107 8.97 -8.47 31.48
CA GLY A 107 10.01 -9.32 32.07
C GLY A 107 9.26 -10.33 32.92
N GLU A 108 9.41 -11.63 32.64
CA GLU A 108 9.24 -12.71 33.62
C GLU A 108 9.74 -14.01 32.99
N GLN A 109 10.76 -14.56 33.64
CA GLN A 109 11.47 -15.77 33.30
C GLN A 109 10.85 -16.88 34.14
N GLU A 110 10.17 -17.83 33.52
CA GLU A 110 9.63 -19.00 34.21
C GLU A 110 10.23 -20.29 33.60
N PRO A 111 10.49 -21.32 34.42
CA PRO A 111 11.39 -22.42 34.09
C PRO A 111 10.68 -23.54 33.33
N GLY A 112 11.40 -24.15 32.39
CA GLY A 112 10.89 -25.20 31.52
C GLY A 112 10.61 -26.53 32.23
N PRO A 113 9.78 -27.41 31.63
CA PRO A 113 9.75 -28.81 31.97
C PRO A 113 10.74 -29.59 31.10
N SER A 114 11.62 -30.32 31.78
CA SER A 114 12.52 -31.34 31.26
C SER A 114 11.79 -32.30 30.32
N GLY A 115 12.18 -32.29 29.04
CA GLY A 115 11.77 -33.27 28.03
C GLY A 115 13.00 -33.75 27.28
N LEU A 116 13.44 -34.95 27.61
CA LEU A 116 14.51 -35.72 26.96
C LEU A 116 14.42 -35.63 25.42
N TYR A 117 15.42 -35.03 24.78
CA TYR A 117 15.76 -35.35 23.40
C TYR A 117 17.25 -35.65 23.33
N MET A 118 17.54 -36.80 22.75
CA MET A 118 18.85 -37.42 22.70
C MET A 118 19.86 -36.52 21.97
N GLU A 119 20.99 -36.28 22.63
CA GLU A 119 22.24 -35.99 21.96
C GLU A 119 22.60 -37.16 21.05
N GLN A 120 22.65 -36.91 19.75
CA GLN A 120 23.54 -37.64 18.85
C GLN A 120 24.53 -36.62 18.31
N ALA A 121 25.61 -36.45 19.07
CA ALA A 121 26.88 -36.00 18.55
C ALA A 121 27.40 -37.10 17.61
N ASP A 122 27.25 -36.88 16.31
CA ASP A 122 28.04 -37.59 15.30
C ASP A 122 29.21 -36.66 14.90
N GLU A 123 30.29 -36.78 15.66
CA GLU A 123 31.61 -36.32 15.25
C GLU A 123 32.17 -37.29 14.21
N THR A 124 31.84 -37.05 12.93
CA THR A 124 32.61 -37.60 11.82
C THR A 124 33.03 -36.47 10.87
N LEU A 125 34.34 -36.21 10.87
CA LEU A 125 35.07 -35.30 9.99
C LEU A 125 34.84 -35.65 8.52
N GLY A 126 33.90 -34.95 7.90
CA GLY A 126 33.94 -34.60 6.48
C GLY A 126 33.80 -33.09 6.39
N THR A 127 34.55 -32.43 5.52
CA THR A 127 34.36 -31.03 5.11
C THR A 127 33.04 -30.84 4.33
N GLY A 128 31.93 -31.32 4.90
CA GLY A 128 30.57 -31.03 4.47
C GLY A 128 30.19 -29.67 5.02
N GLY A 129 30.49 -28.60 4.26
CA GLY A 129 30.11 -27.25 4.63
C GLY A 129 28.64 -27.20 5.05
N ARG A 130 28.35 -26.56 6.18
CA ARG A 130 26.97 -26.33 6.64
C ARG A 130 26.18 -25.71 5.49
N ARG A 131 25.16 -26.41 5.02
CA ARG A 131 24.28 -25.90 3.96
C ARG A 131 23.26 -24.96 4.56
N PHE A 132 23.17 -23.76 4.02
CA PHE A 132 22.21 -22.76 4.47
C PHE A 132 21.01 -22.78 3.53
N ILE A 133 19.94 -23.48 3.90
CA ILE A 133 18.77 -23.68 3.05
C ILE A 133 17.68 -22.69 3.42
N GLY A 134 17.23 -21.91 2.43
CA GLY A 134 16.06 -21.04 2.54
C GLY A 134 14.75 -21.78 2.25
N ILE A 135 13.70 -21.38 2.95
CA ILE A 135 12.32 -21.83 2.72
C ILE A 135 11.71 -20.88 1.69
N PRO A 136 11.38 -21.35 0.47
CA PRO A 136 10.76 -20.50 -0.53
C PRO A 136 9.30 -20.23 -0.19
N GLU A 137 8.95 -18.95 -0.10
CA GLU A 137 7.61 -18.45 0.25
C GLU A 137 7.10 -17.44 -0.77
N LYS A 138 5.79 -17.21 -0.78
CA LYS A 138 5.16 -16.27 -1.72
C LYS A 138 5.55 -14.82 -1.40
N SER A 139 6.00 -14.08 -2.42
CA SER A 139 6.23 -12.63 -2.30
C SER A 139 4.91 -11.85 -2.32
N LYS A 140 4.93 -10.56 -1.99
CA LYS A 140 3.75 -9.69 -2.09
C LYS A 140 3.21 -9.58 -3.53
N PHE A 141 4.10 -9.71 -4.53
CA PHE A 141 3.78 -9.47 -5.94
C PHE A 141 3.78 -10.75 -6.81
N GLY A 142 4.16 -11.91 -6.27
CA GLY A 142 4.11 -13.19 -6.98
C GLY A 142 5.16 -13.40 -8.08
N ARG A 143 6.03 -12.42 -8.35
CA ARG A 143 7.04 -12.51 -9.42
C ARG A 143 8.18 -13.49 -9.10
N HIS A 144 8.76 -13.33 -7.92
CA HIS A 144 9.85 -14.16 -7.41
C HIS A 144 9.52 -14.60 -5.98
N PRO A 145 9.95 -15.79 -5.55
CA PRO A 145 9.78 -16.21 -4.16
C PRO A 145 10.62 -15.32 -3.22
N VAL A 146 10.16 -15.22 -1.97
CA VAL A 146 10.99 -14.74 -0.86
C VAL A 146 11.59 -15.96 -0.20
N LEU A 147 12.90 -15.93 0.08
CA LEU A 147 13.56 -17.00 0.80
C LEU A 147 13.61 -16.64 2.27
N ILE A 148 13.08 -17.52 3.13
CA ILE A 148 13.13 -17.34 4.58
C ILE A 148 14.16 -18.29 5.17
N TYR A 149 15.09 -17.76 5.95
CA TYR A 149 16.00 -18.55 6.74
C TYR A 149 15.56 -18.51 8.20
N LYS A 150 15.10 -19.65 8.73
CA LYS A 150 14.77 -19.81 10.15
C LYS A 150 16.06 -19.96 10.94
N ILE A 151 16.28 -19.09 11.93
CA ILE A 151 17.49 -19.12 12.74
C ILE A 151 17.44 -20.38 13.62
N PRO A 152 18.43 -21.29 13.52
CA PRO A 152 18.42 -22.52 14.31
C PRO A 152 18.33 -22.22 15.82
N GLY A 153 17.44 -22.94 16.52
CA GLY A 153 17.23 -22.77 17.95
C GLY A 153 16.48 -21.49 18.37
N GLN A 154 16.04 -20.65 17.43
CA GLN A 154 15.32 -19.41 17.72
C GLN A 154 13.94 -19.37 17.06
N VAL A 155 13.07 -18.50 17.58
CA VAL A 155 11.76 -18.17 17.00
C VAL A 155 11.85 -17.13 15.87
N ASN A 156 13.06 -16.65 15.60
CA ASN A 156 13.32 -15.55 14.66
C ASN A 156 13.83 -16.06 13.30
N CYS A 157 13.69 -15.22 12.29
CA CYS A 157 14.06 -15.54 10.91
C CYS A 157 14.53 -14.29 10.14
N TYR A 158 15.32 -14.53 9.09
CA TYR A 158 15.62 -13.52 8.09
C TYR A 158 14.85 -13.82 6.80
N ALA A 159 14.24 -12.79 6.23
CA ALA A 159 13.54 -12.88 4.95
C ALA A 159 14.34 -12.16 3.86
N PHE A 160 14.52 -12.83 2.73
CA PHE A 160 15.32 -12.35 1.61
C PHE A 160 14.47 -12.24 0.35
N THR A 161 14.43 -11.05 -0.25
CA THR A 161 13.74 -10.82 -1.53
C THR A 161 14.70 -10.92 -2.69
N HIS A 162 14.22 -11.44 -3.82
CA HIS A 162 15.01 -11.49 -5.04
C HIS A 162 15.44 -10.08 -5.47
N HIS A 163 16.69 -9.95 -5.89
CA HIS A 163 17.24 -8.71 -6.41
C HIS A 163 17.70 -8.83 -7.85
N ARG A 164 18.57 -9.79 -8.15
CA ARG A 164 19.16 -9.93 -9.49
C ARG A 164 19.44 -11.39 -9.80
N THR A 165 19.31 -11.74 -11.08
CA THR A 165 19.65 -13.07 -11.60
C THR A 165 20.94 -12.98 -12.43
N TYR A 166 21.84 -13.93 -12.22
CA TYR A 166 23.07 -14.16 -12.99
C TYR A 166 23.01 -15.55 -13.65
N ARG A 167 23.97 -15.84 -14.55
CA ARG A 167 23.99 -17.07 -15.36
C ARG A 167 23.87 -18.36 -14.54
N CYS A 168 24.44 -18.42 -13.34
CA CYS A 168 24.48 -19.61 -12.49
C CYS A 168 24.09 -19.35 -11.04
N SER A 169 23.51 -18.18 -10.73
CA SER A 169 23.16 -17.80 -9.36
C SER A 169 22.16 -16.66 -9.32
N LYS A 170 21.49 -16.50 -8.19
CA LYS A 170 20.61 -15.36 -7.91
C LYS A 170 21.18 -14.59 -6.73
N THR A 171 21.04 -13.27 -6.70
CA THR A 171 21.32 -12.47 -5.52
C THR A 171 20.00 -12.08 -4.89
N TYR A 172 19.91 -12.30 -3.59
CA TYR A 172 18.80 -11.87 -2.78
C TYR A 172 19.27 -10.81 -1.77
N ARG A 173 18.35 -9.93 -1.36
CA ARG A 173 18.58 -8.87 -0.38
C ARG A 173 17.73 -9.09 0.86
N CYS A 174 18.28 -8.83 2.03
CA CYS A 174 17.56 -8.84 3.29
C CYS A 174 16.42 -7.82 3.24
N LEU A 175 15.20 -8.28 3.52
CA LEU A 175 13.99 -7.47 3.45
C LEU A 175 13.93 -6.42 4.56
N CYS A 176 14.48 -6.71 5.73
CA CYS A 176 14.54 -5.74 6.83
C CYS A 176 15.57 -4.65 6.56
N CYS A 177 16.81 -5.02 6.20
CA CYS A 177 17.86 -4.03 5.89
C CYS A 177 17.42 -3.11 4.76
N MET A 178 16.72 -3.64 3.75
CA MET A 178 16.15 -2.84 2.67
C MET A 178 15.16 -1.78 3.18
N LYS A 179 14.37 -2.07 4.21
CA LYS A 179 13.45 -1.09 4.81
C LYS A 179 14.19 0.00 5.60
N GLU A 180 15.30 -0.37 6.24
CA GLU A 180 16.20 0.55 6.95
C GLU A 180 17.13 1.34 6.00
N GLY A 181 16.94 1.25 4.69
CA GLY A 181 17.79 1.92 3.69
C GLY A 181 19.19 1.29 3.51
N ALA A 182 19.47 0.16 4.17
CA ALA A 182 20.76 -0.52 4.09
C ALA A 182 20.78 -1.67 3.07
N TYR A 183 21.95 -1.93 2.50
CA TYR A 183 22.18 -3.06 1.61
C TYR A 183 22.84 -4.22 2.35
N THR A 184 22.08 -5.31 2.53
CA THR A 184 22.62 -6.60 2.95
C THR A 184 22.13 -7.66 1.96
N GLY A 185 23.06 -8.26 1.22
CA GLY A 185 22.75 -9.19 0.14
C GLY A 185 23.53 -10.49 0.26
N VAL A 186 22.95 -11.56 -0.28
CA VAL A 186 23.53 -12.90 -0.26
C VAL A 186 23.32 -13.58 -1.61
N LYS A 187 24.31 -14.35 -2.04
CA LYS A 187 24.21 -15.15 -3.27
C LYS A 187 23.51 -16.48 -2.95
N VAL A 188 22.64 -16.88 -3.86
CA VAL A 188 21.86 -18.11 -3.80
C VAL A 188 22.19 -18.95 -5.02
N VAL A 189 22.58 -20.20 -4.76
CA VAL A 189 22.88 -21.23 -5.76
C VAL A 189 21.70 -22.19 -5.83
N GLY A 190 21.41 -22.70 -7.04
CA GLY A 190 20.20 -23.46 -7.30
C GLY A 190 18.94 -22.63 -7.05
N ASP A 191 17.99 -23.19 -6.32
CA ASP A 191 16.71 -22.53 -6.05
C ASP A 191 16.64 -21.83 -4.70
N ASN A 192 17.34 -22.33 -3.67
CA ASN A 192 17.17 -21.85 -2.30
C ASN A 192 18.39 -22.02 -1.38
N GLU A 193 19.58 -22.35 -1.90
CA GLU A 193 20.77 -22.52 -1.05
C GLU A 193 21.61 -21.25 -1.00
N PHE A 194 21.76 -20.66 0.19
CA PHE A 194 22.62 -19.51 0.42
C PHE A 194 24.10 -19.95 0.42
N THR A 195 24.96 -19.14 -0.20
CA THR A 195 26.42 -19.43 -0.25
C THR A 195 27.14 -19.13 1.06
N GLU A 196 26.53 -18.34 1.92
CA GLU A 196 27.08 -17.85 3.18
C GLU A 196 26.00 -17.95 4.27
N ASP A 197 26.42 -17.97 5.54
CA ASP A 197 25.49 -18.01 6.67
C ASP A 197 24.66 -16.71 6.71
N PRO A 198 23.32 -16.78 6.55
CA PRO A 198 22.47 -15.60 6.61
C PRO A 198 22.55 -14.85 7.94
N CYS A 199 22.94 -15.51 9.04
CA CYS A 199 23.10 -14.88 10.35
C CYS A 199 24.44 -14.14 10.50
N ALA A 200 25.45 -14.49 9.71
CA ALA A 200 26.79 -13.88 9.78
C ALA A 200 26.96 -12.68 8.84
N LEU A 201 25.93 -12.35 8.05
CA LEU A 201 25.93 -11.17 7.20
C LEU A 201 25.90 -9.89 8.06
N ASN A 202 26.44 -8.80 7.52
CA ASN A 202 26.41 -7.48 8.14
C ASN A 202 25.00 -6.87 8.02
N HIS A 203 24.07 -7.35 8.83
CA HIS A 203 22.74 -6.77 8.96
C HIS A 203 22.75 -5.55 9.87
N VAL A 204 22.02 -4.51 9.48
CA VAL A 204 21.67 -3.40 10.40
C VAL A 204 20.36 -3.66 11.14
N CYS A 205 19.59 -4.65 10.67
CA CYS A 205 18.26 -4.97 11.16
C CYS A 205 18.27 -6.05 12.25
N LEU A 206 17.17 -6.12 13.00
CA LEU A 206 16.84 -7.28 13.82
C LEU A 206 16.02 -8.31 13.01
N PRO A 207 16.18 -9.62 13.28
CA PRO A 207 15.41 -10.66 12.60
C PRO A 207 13.93 -10.64 13.03
N PHE A 208 13.03 -11.08 12.14
CA PHE A 208 11.58 -11.12 12.40
C PHE A 208 11.17 -12.39 13.15
N ARG A 209 10.12 -12.31 13.96
CA ARG A 209 9.44 -13.51 14.47
C ARG A 209 8.91 -14.36 13.30
N TRP A 210 9.29 -15.64 13.26
CA TRP A 210 8.94 -16.61 12.22
C TRP A 210 7.44 -16.65 11.95
N LEU A 211 6.62 -16.78 13.00
CA LEU A 211 5.16 -16.91 12.87
C LEU A 211 4.53 -15.69 12.22
N LYS A 212 4.98 -14.48 12.56
CA LYS A 212 4.48 -13.22 11.96
C LYS A 212 4.81 -13.15 10.48
N GLU A 213 6.03 -13.57 10.11
CA GLU A 213 6.42 -13.60 8.70
C GLU A 213 5.65 -14.69 7.94
N LYS A 214 5.53 -15.90 8.49
CA LYS A 214 4.74 -16.99 7.90
C LYS A 214 3.28 -16.60 7.68
N SER A 215 2.70 -15.90 8.65
CA SER A 215 1.35 -15.37 8.57
C SER A 215 1.17 -14.40 7.41
N ARG A 216 2.08 -13.43 7.27
CA ARG A 216 2.07 -12.47 6.16
C ARG A 216 2.20 -13.16 4.81
N ARG A 217 3.06 -14.17 4.69
CA ARG A 217 3.26 -14.93 3.44
C ARG A 217 2.03 -15.72 3.04
N THR A 218 1.34 -16.34 4.00
CA THR A 218 0.09 -17.07 3.77
C THR A 218 -1.01 -16.13 3.27
N PHE A 219 -1.11 -14.93 3.83
CA PHE A 219 -2.06 -13.93 3.34
C PHE A 219 -1.70 -13.42 1.93
N TYR A 220 -0.41 -13.22 1.63
CA TYR A 220 0.02 -12.84 0.28
C TYR A 220 -0.25 -13.92 -0.76
N GLU A 221 -0.12 -15.20 -0.40
CA GLU A 221 -0.54 -16.32 -1.24
C GLU A 221 -2.02 -16.19 -1.61
N LYS A 222 -2.89 -15.97 -0.63
CA LYS A 222 -4.34 -15.78 -0.89
C LYS A 222 -4.63 -14.54 -1.73
N CYS A 223 -3.91 -13.44 -1.49
CA CYS A 223 -4.02 -12.23 -2.30
C CYS A 223 -3.66 -12.46 -3.77
N GLN A 224 -2.66 -13.29 -4.04
CA GLN A 224 -2.30 -13.66 -5.42
C GLN A 224 -3.38 -14.51 -6.06
N GLU A 225 -4.00 -15.42 -5.31
CA GLU A 225 -5.14 -16.22 -5.79
C GLU A 225 -6.30 -15.31 -6.21
N TRP A 226 -6.66 -14.34 -5.36
CA TRP A 226 -7.71 -13.36 -5.67
C TRP A 226 -7.41 -12.52 -6.91
N LYS A 227 -6.14 -12.16 -7.12
CA LYS A 227 -5.70 -11.41 -8.30
C LYS A 227 -5.69 -12.24 -9.57
N GLY A 228 -5.31 -13.51 -9.46
CA GLY A 228 -5.08 -14.39 -10.61
C GLY A 228 -6.35 -14.98 -11.20
N ASP A 229 -7.46 -14.98 -10.45
CA ASP A 229 -8.71 -15.60 -10.86
C ASP A 229 -9.86 -14.60 -10.91
N GLY A 230 -10.37 -14.36 -12.12
CA GLY A 230 -11.46 -13.41 -12.38
C GLY A 230 -12.77 -13.75 -11.67
N LYS A 231 -12.96 -14.98 -11.15
CA LYS A 231 -14.17 -15.33 -10.38
C LYS A 231 -14.33 -14.48 -9.13
N TYR A 232 -13.22 -14.02 -8.54
CA TYR A 232 -13.22 -13.23 -7.31
C TYR A 232 -13.71 -11.80 -7.52
N ALA A 233 -13.68 -11.28 -8.75
CA ALA A 233 -14.06 -9.90 -9.04
C ALA A 233 -15.52 -9.57 -8.70
N LYS A 234 -16.39 -10.59 -8.68
CA LYS A 234 -17.83 -10.49 -8.41
C LYS A 234 -18.22 -10.88 -6.98
N LEU A 235 -17.28 -11.34 -6.17
CA LEU A 235 -17.54 -11.81 -4.81
C LEU A 235 -17.38 -10.68 -3.79
N THR A 236 -18.03 -10.83 -2.64
CA THR A 236 -17.97 -9.86 -1.55
C THR A 236 -16.66 -10.05 -0.76
N PRO A 237 -15.84 -8.99 -0.57
CA PRO A 237 -14.56 -9.12 0.13
C PRO A 237 -14.65 -9.65 1.56
N SER A 238 -15.70 -9.32 2.32
CA SER A 238 -15.90 -9.87 3.67
C SER A 238 -16.17 -11.38 3.67
N THR A 239 -16.94 -11.88 2.70
CA THR A 239 -17.20 -13.31 2.55
C THR A 239 -15.93 -14.08 2.20
N GLU A 240 -15.09 -13.55 1.32
CA GLU A 240 -13.81 -14.17 0.97
C GLU A 240 -12.80 -14.12 2.11
N HIS A 241 -12.82 -13.06 2.93
CA HIS A 241 -12.04 -12.98 4.16
C HIS A 241 -12.43 -14.09 5.15
N THR A 242 -13.73 -14.26 5.44
CA THR A 242 -14.21 -15.34 6.30
C THR A 242 -13.85 -16.71 5.72
N ARG A 243 -13.96 -16.89 4.40
CA ARG A 243 -13.55 -18.14 3.74
C ARG A 243 -12.05 -18.40 3.91
N PHE A 244 -11.21 -17.38 3.77
CA PHE A 244 -9.77 -17.51 4.01
C PHE A 244 -9.48 -18.00 5.44
N LEU A 245 -10.13 -17.43 6.46
CA LEU A 245 -9.96 -17.88 7.84
C LEU A 245 -10.40 -19.34 8.04
N LEU A 246 -11.55 -19.73 7.48
CA LEU A 246 -12.03 -21.12 7.53
C LEU A 246 -11.11 -22.10 6.79
N GLU A 247 -10.54 -21.69 5.66
CA GLU A 247 -9.55 -22.49 4.94
C GLU A 247 -8.30 -22.70 5.79
N VAL A 248 -7.79 -21.65 6.43
CA VAL A 248 -6.62 -21.73 7.33
C VAL A 248 -6.91 -22.65 8.50
N ASP A 249 -8.08 -22.52 9.14
CA ASP A 249 -8.50 -23.34 10.27
C ASP A 249 -8.53 -24.84 9.91
N ARG A 250 -8.97 -25.18 8.70
CA ARG A 250 -9.09 -26.57 8.22
C ARG A 250 -7.81 -27.15 7.62
N ARG A 251 -6.74 -26.36 7.43
CA ARG A 251 -5.49 -26.84 6.84
C ARG A 251 -4.77 -27.78 7.82
N GLN A 252 -4.78 -29.08 7.51
CA GLN A 252 -4.11 -30.12 8.29
C GLN A 252 -2.59 -30.18 8.05
N ASN A 253 -2.12 -29.67 6.91
CA ASN A 253 -0.71 -29.64 6.53
C ASN A 253 0.06 -28.48 7.19
N LEU A 254 -0.61 -27.66 7.99
CA LEU A 254 -0.02 -26.52 8.69
C LEU A 254 0.08 -26.83 10.20
N PRO A 255 1.24 -26.59 10.84
CA PRO A 255 1.38 -26.72 12.29
C PRO A 255 0.34 -25.89 13.04
N ALA A 256 -0.13 -26.38 14.20
CA ALA A 256 -1.14 -25.70 15.00
C ALA A 256 -0.73 -24.27 15.37
N GLU A 257 0.52 -24.07 15.79
CA GLU A 257 1.07 -22.76 16.15
C GLU A 257 1.05 -21.77 14.96
N GLU A 258 1.38 -22.24 13.75
CA GLU A 258 1.32 -21.39 12.54
C GLU A 258 -0.12 -21.05 12.16
N ARG A 259 -1.03 -22.01 12.28
CA ARG A 259 -2.46 -21.82 12.03
C ARG A 259 -3.05 -20.78 12.98
N GLU A 260 -2.78 -20.90 14.28
CA GLU A 260 -3.23 -19.96 15.30
C GLU A 260 -2.67 -18.57 15.06
N ALA A 261 -1.38 -18.45 14.72
CA ALA A 261 -0.77 -17.16 14.40
C ALA A 261 -1.41 -16.46 13.18
N ILE A 262 -1.71 -17.22 12.11
CA ILE A 262 -2.42 -16.65 10.95
C ILE A 262 -3.81 -16.18 11.32
N LEU A 263 -4.57 -16.99 12.07
CA LEU A 263 -5.93 -16.62 12.49
C LEU A 263 -5.89 -15.37 13.38
N ALA A 264 -4.96 -15.30 14.33
CA ALA A 264 -4.79 -14.15 15.20
C ALA A 264 -4.38 -12.88 14.43
N ASP A 265 -3.46 -12.96 13.46
CA ASP A 265 -3.00 -11.80 12.71
C ASP A 265 -4.06 -11.24 11.75
N HIS A 266 -4.95 -12.10 11.23
CA HIS A 266 -5.87 -11.72 10.14
C HIS A 266 -7.35 -11.76 10.54
N HIS A 267 -7.71 -11.92 11.82
CA HIS A 267 -9.12 -11.97 12.25
C HIS A 267 -9.89 -10.68 11.96
N GLU A 268 -9.23 -9.52 12.02
CA GLU A 268 -9.87 -8.22 11.89
C GLU A 268 -10.04 -7.79 10.42
N TYR A 269 -11.21 -8.05 9.86
CA TYR A 269 -11.53 -7.69 8.48
C TYR A 269 -11.34 -6.19 8.19
N ALA A 270 -11.66 -5.30 9.15
CA ALA A 270 -11.59 -3.86 8.97
C ALA A 270 -10.19 -3.41 8.49
N ARG A 271 -9.12 -3.93 9.10
CA ARG A 271 -7.72 -3.63 8.74
C ARG A 271 -7.34 -4.14 7.35
N LEU A 272 -7.99 -5.21 6.87
CA LEU A 272 -7.65 -5.87 5.61
C LEU A 272 -8.55 -5.47 4.44
N ARG A 273 -9.72 -4.86 4.72
CA ARG A 273 -10.77 -4.54 3.73
C ARG A 273 -10.23 -3.93 2.45
N THR A 274 -9.42 -2.88 2.55
CA THR A 274 -8.86 -2.16 1.40
C THR A 274 -7.94 -3.07 0.59
N THR A 275 -7.08 -3.84 1.26
CA THR A 275 -6.18 -4.78 0.60
C THR A 275 -6.96 -5.88 -0.12
N ILE A 276 -7.92 -6.53 0.54
CA ILE A 276 -8.72 -7.61 -0.05
C ILE A 276 -9.49 -7.09 -1.27
N THR A 277 -10.20 -5.97 -1.11
CA THR A 277 -10.99 -5.34 -2.19
C THR A 277 -10.13 -5.03 -3.41
N ARG A 278 -8.93 -4.46 -3.20
CA ARG A 278 -8.01 -4.14 -4.30
C ARG A 278 -7.52 -5.39 -5.01
N ASN A 279 -7.16 -6.45 -4.28
CA ASN A 279 -6.65 -7.69 -4.89
C ASN A 279 -7.74 -8.41 -5.69
N MET A 280 -8.97 -8.47 -5.18
CA MET A 280 -10.12 -9.07 -5.90
C MET A 280 -10.54 -8.23 -7.12
N GLY A 281 -10.35 -6.91 -7.07
CA GLY A 281 -10.70 -5.99 -8.16
C GLY A 281 -9.71 -5.98 -9.34
N CYS A 282 -8.54 -6.62 -9.22
CA CYS A 282 -7.50 -6.57 -10.26
C CYS A 282 -7.92 -7.20 -11.61
N GLY A 283 -8.89 -8.11 -11.62
CA GLY A 283 -9.42 -8.73 -12.84
C GLY A 283 -10.63 -8.01 -13.46
N ARG A 284 -11.07 -6.87 -12.90
CA ARG A 284 -12.14 -6.08 -13.50
C ARG A 284 -11.59 -5.39 -14.75
N ASP A 285 -12.38 -5.35 -15.80
CA ASP A 285 -12.08 -4.51 -16.95
C ASP A 285 -12.02 -3.06 -16.46
N ARG A 286 -10.80 -2.51 -16.47
CA ARG A 286 -10.49 -1.13 -16.12
C ARG A 286 -10.06 -0.34 -17.34
N THR A 287 -10.24 -0.90 -18.54
CA THR A 287 -9.98 -0.15 -19.76
C THR A 287 -10.99 1.00 -19.81
N VAL A 288 -10.43 2.22 -19.72
CA VAL A 288 -11.18 3.45 -19.91
C VAL A 288 -10.82 3.94 -21.29
N SER A 289 -11.83 4.10 -22.13
CA SER A 289 -11.74 4.86 -23.37
C SER A 289 -12.69 6.05 -23.29
N MET A 290 -12.51 7.04 -24.16
CA MET A 290 -13.42 8.18 -24.24
C MET A 290 -14.88 7.75 -24.48
N GLU A 291 -15.07 6.64 -25.18
CA GLU A 291 -16.38 6.07 -25.49
C GLU A 291 -16.92 5.19 -24.36
N HIS A 292 -16.02 4.54 -23.60
CA HIS A 292 -16.38 3.54 -22.60
C HIS A 292 -15.67 3.80 -21.27
N VAL A 293 -16.44 4.17 -20.25
CA VAL A 293 -16.01 4.16 -18.86
C VAL A 293 -16.75 3.02 -18.15
N PRO A 294 -16.05 2.02 -17.61
CA PRO A 294 -16.68 0.96 -16.85
C PRO A 294 -17.50 1.51 -15.68
N GLU A 295 -18.67 0.92 -15.38
CA GLU A 295 -19.53 1.38 -14.27
C GLU A 295 -18.81 1.43 -12.92
N SER A 296 -17.87 0.50 -12.70
CA SER A 296 -17.05 0.49 -11.48
C SER A 296 -16.16 1.72 -11.27
N LEU A 297 -15.92 2.51 -12.33
CA LEU A 297 -15.22 3.79 -12.29
C LEU A 297 -16.18 4.97 -12.46
N ALA A 298 -17.37 4.74 -13.01
CA ALA A 298 -18.41 5.75 -13.15
C ALA A 298 -19.21 5.97 -11.85
N LEU A 299 -19.14 5.03 -10.90
CA LEU A 299 -19.88 5.05 -9.64
C LEU A 299 -18.93 5.02 -8.43
N ASN A 300 -19.35 5.65 -7.33
CA ASN A 300 -18.74 5.56 -6.02
C ASN A 300 -19.03 4.20 -5.35
N PRO A 301 -18.31 3.83 -4.27
CA PRO A 301 -18.54 2.58 -3.54
C PRO A 301 -19.96 2.40 -2.97
N ASP A 302 -20.68 3.49 -2.72
CA ASP A 302 -22.06 3.53 -2.24
C ASP A 302 -23.09 3.42 -3.40
N GLY A 303 -22.64 3.32 -4.65
CA GLY A 303 -23.46 3.27 -5.85
C GLY A 303 -23.87 4.66 -6.37
N THR A 304 -23.48 5.75 -5.72
CA THR A 304 -23.75 7.11 -6.23
C THR A 304 -22.90 7.40 -7.46
N ARG A 305 -23.39 8.28 -8.33
CA ARG A 305 -22.69 8.62 -9.57
C ARG A 305 -21.44 9.45 -9.25
N PHE A 306 -20.31 9.07 -9.87
CA PHE A 306 -19.03 9.79 -9.79
C PHE A 306 -18.66 10.40 -11.15
N LEU A 307 -18.92 9.70 -12.25
CA LEU A 307 -18.83 10.24 -13.61
C LEU A 307 -20.13 10.97 -13.95
N HIS A 308 -20.10 12.29 -14.00
CA HIS A 308 -21.28 13.10 -14.25
C HIS A 308 -21.43 13.52 -15.71
N TYR A 309 -20.31 13.73 -16.42
CA TYR A 309 -20.34 14.12 -17.82
C TYR A 309 -19.40 13.24 -18.65
N ARG A 310 -19.88 12.82 -19.82
CA ARG A 310 -19.15 11.98 -20.76
C ARG A 310 -19.33 12.52 -22.18
N SER A 311 -18.23 12.90 -22.83
CA SER A 311 -18.15 13.14 -24.27
C SER A 311 -17.04 12.29 -24.90
N SER A 312 -16.88 12.37 -26.22
CA SER A 312 -15.75 11.79 -26.95
C SER A 312 -14.42 12.47 -26.63
N ASP A 313 -14.46 13.66 -26.02
CA ASP A 313 -13.31 14.56 -25.93
C ASP A 313 -12.83 14.77 -24.49
N PHE A 314 -13.72 14.65 -23.49
CA PHE A 314 -13.37 14.72 -22.08
C PHE A 314 -14.43 14.04 -21.19
N HIS A 315 -14.04 13.67 -19.98
CA HIS A 315 -14.94 13.18 -18.93
C HIS A 315 -14.88 14.12 -17.71
N ILE A 316 -16.00 14.31 -17.02
CA ILE A 316 -16.03 15.07 -15.75
C ILE A 316 -16.46 14.16 -14.62
N TYR A 317 -15.57 14.06 -13.62
CA TYR A 317 -15.79 13.30 -12.40
C TYR A 317 -15.93 14.22 -11.19
N TYR A 318 -16.97 14.04 -10.39
CA TYR A 318 -17.08 14.67 -9.09
C TYR A 318 -17.99 13.85 -8.17
N SER A 319 -17.84 14.03 -6.86
CA SER A 319 -18.77 13.45 -5.89
C SER A 319 -19.69 14.55 -5.39
N GLU A 320 -21.00 14.39 -5.60
CA GLU A 320 -22.00 15.33 -5.08
C GLU A 320 -21.90 15.49 -3.56
N ASN A 321 -21.55 14.43 -2.83
CA ASN A 321 -21.37 14.47 -1.38
C ASN A 321 -20.17 15.33 -0.99
N ILE A 322 -19.04 15.21 -1.72
CA ILE A 322 -17.87 16.06 -1.49
C ILE A 322 -18.18 17.50 -1.84
N ILE A 323 -18.87 17.74 -2.97
CA ILE A 323 -19.32 19.08 -3.38
C ILE A 323 -20.24 19.68 -2.31
N ARG A 324 -21.21 18.92 -1.80
CA ARG A 324 -22.12 19.37 -0.75
C ARG A 324 -21.41 19.64 0.56
N ALA A 325 -20.48 18.79 0.98
CA ALA A 325 -19.69 18.99 2.19
C ALA A 325 -18.79 20.24 2.08
N SER A 326 -18.19 20.46 0.91
CA SER A 326 -17.34 21.63 0.65
C SER A 326 -18.10 22.94 0.44
N LEU A 327 -19.40 22.92 0.15
CA LEU A 327 -20.25 24.11 0.28
C LEU A 327 -20.34 24.61 1.74
N TYR A 328 -20.03 23.74 2.71
CA TYR A 328 -19.91 24.12 4.12
C TYR A 328 -18.47 24.42 4.56
N THR A 329 -17.46 24.00 3.78
CA THR A 329 -16.03 24.19 4.08
C THR A 329 -15.30 24.58 2.80
N SER A 330 -14.95 25.86 2.66
CA SER A 330 -14.47 26.60 1.47
C SER A 330 -13.27 26.04 0.65
N LEU A 331 -13.23 24.76 0.30
CA LEU A 331 -12.21 24.12 -0.54
C LEU A 331 -12.85 23.22 -1.61
N HIS A 332 -12.62 23.51 -2.89
CA HIS A 332 -13.00 22.65 -4.02
C HIS A 332 -11.79 22.37 -4.92
N VAL A 333 -11.64 21.13 -5.38
CA VAL A 333 -10.69 20.76 -6.45
C VAL A 333 -11.46 19.92 -7.47
N VAL A 334 -11.57 20.43 -8.70
CA VAL A 334 -12.19 19.72 -9.83
C VAL A 334 -11.13 19.49 -10.90
N GLN A 335 -10.91 18.23 -11.26
CA GLN A 335 -9.94 17.81 -12.26
C GLN A 335 -10.64 17.54 -13.59
N PHE A 336 -10.08 18.08 -14.67
CA PHE A 336 -10.41 17.69 -16.04
C PHE A 336 -9.37 16.66 -16.49
N VAL A 337 -9.81 15.51 -17.00
CA VAL A 337 -8.95 14.48 -17.61
C VAL A 337 -9.35 14.30 -19.06
#